data_AF-A0A1Y0ETN4-F1
#
_entry.id   AF-A0A1Y0ETN4-F1
#
_cell.length_a   1.000
_cell.length_b   1.000
_cell.length_c   1.000
_cell.angle_alpha   90.00
_cell.angle_beta   90.00
_cell.angle_gamma   90.00
#
_symmetry.space_group_name_H-M   'P 1'
#
loop_
_entity.id
_entity.type
_entity.pdbx_description
1 polymer ?
#
loop_
_entity_poly.entity_id
_entity_poly.type
_entity_poly.pdbx_seq_one_letter_code
_entity_poly.pdbx_strand_id
1 'polypeptide(L)'
;MSLAQLESLREEMDAAIKQVERDERQAALQQIQSLIEQFGFLPFEVFPRKPLELKHKLPAKYYDPDTGQSWSGRGKPPRWMQGKDPRQFLIQKEGILAAMENAGLLSESVTDTPTGDD
;
A
#
# COMPACT_ATOMS: atom_id res chain seq x y z
N MET A 1 59.45 -14.73 -9.82
CA MET A 1 58.22 -14.60 -9.00
C MET A 1 57.70 -16.00 -8.72
N SER A 2 57.53 -16.35 -7.45
CA SER A 2 56.90 -17.62 -7.06
C SER A 2 55.36 -17.50 -7.10
N LEU A 3 54.66 -18.63 -7.15
CA LEU A 3 53.19 -18.67 -7.12
C LEU A 3 52.64 -17.98 -5.85
N ALA A 4 53.24 -18.26 -4.69
CA ALA A 4 52.89 -17.61 -3.42
C ALA A 4 53.07 -16.08 -3.46
N GLN A 5 54.10 -15.57 -4.15
CA GLN A 5 54.28 -14.12 -4.31
C GLN A 5 53.18 -13.50 -5.19
N LEU A 6 52.73 -14.20 -6.23
CA LEU A 6 51.65 -13.72 -7.12
C LEU A 6 50.30 -13.70 -6.39
N GLU A 7 50.04 -14.70 -5.54
CA GLU A 7 48.83 -14.75 -4.71
C GLU A 7 48.80 -13.62 -3.68
N SER A 8 49.89 -13.40 -2.95
CA SER A 8 50.00 -12.31 -1.98
C SER A 8 49.79 -10.93 -2.63
N LEU A 9 50.35 -10.71 -3.82
CA LEU A 9 50.15 -9.45 -4.55
C LEU A 9 48.68 -9.27 -4.97
N ARG A 10 48.01 -10.34 -5.39
CA ARG A 10 46.57 -10.29 -5.71
C ARG A 10 45.76 -9.92 -4.47
N GLU A 11 46.03 -10.55 -3.33
CA GLU A 11 45.31 -10.26 -2.08
C GLU A 11 45.50 -8.80 -1.63
N GLU A 12 46.71 -8.27 -1.78
CA GLU A 12 47.00 -6.86 -1.48
C GLU A 12 46.21 -5.91 -2.40
N MET A 13 46.16 -6.20 -3.70
CA MET A 13 45.35 -5.43 -4.65
C MET A 13 43.85 -5.54 -4.35
N ASP A 14 43.35 -6.74 -4.02
CA ASP A 14 41.95 -6.95 -3.64
C ASP A 14 41.60 -6.20 -2.33
N ALA A 15 42.53 -6.14 -1.38
CA ALA A 15 42.36 -5.37 -0.15
C ALA A 15 42.34 -3.86 -0.44
N ALA A 16 43.25 -3.37 -1.31
CA ALA A 16 43.30 -1.98 -1.73
C ALA A 16 42.01 -1.54 -2.45
N ILE A 17 41.48 -2.37 -3.36
CA ILE A 17 40.20 -2.12 -4.05
C ILE A 17 39.08 -1.97 -3.03
N LYS A 18 38.96 -2.92 -2.09
CA LYS A 18 37.93 -2.85 -1.04
C LYS A 18 38.09 -1.64 -0.13
N GLN A 19 39.32 -1.16 0.07
CA GLN A 19 39.57 0.04 0.85
C GLN A 19 39.05 1.28 0.10
N VAL A 20 39.40 1.43 -1.18
CA VAL A 20 38.91 2.51 -2.03
C VAL A 20 37.38 2.51 -2.09
N GLU A 21 36.73 1.36 -2.29
CA GLU A 21 35.26 1.28 -2.32
C GLU A 21 34.61 1.71 -0.99
N ARG A 22 35.25 1.41 0.16
CA ARG A 22 34.76 1.85 1.46
C ARG A 22 34.90 3.37 1.62
N ASP A 23 36.05 3.90 1.24
CA ASP A 23 36.35 5.33 1.34
C ASP A 23 35.41 6.14 0.42
N GLU A 24 35.19 5.68 -0.81
CA GLU A 24 34.22 6.28 -1.75
C GLU A 24 32.79 6.24 -1.19
N ARG A 25 32.37 5.10 -0.63
CA ARG A 25 31.06 4.98 0.01
C ARG A 25 30.91 5.95 1.18
N GLN A 26 31.93 6.07 2.02
CA GLN A 26 31.92 6.98 3.15
C GLN A 26 31.88 8.44 2.69
N ALA A 27 32.65 8.80 1.66
CA ALA A 27 32.63 10.12 1.06
C ALA A 27 31.22 10.47 0.52
N ALA A 28 30.58 9.54 -0.17
CA ALA A 28 29.20 9.72 -0.64
C ALA A 28 28.21 9.93 0.52
N LEU A 29 28.33 9.15 1.60
CA LEU A 29 27.47 9.31 2.78
C LEU A 29 27.68 10.66 3.48
N GLN A 30 28.91 11.16 3.54
CA GLN A 30 29.21 12.49 4.08
C GLN A 30 28.60 13.58 3.22
N GLN A 31 28.71 13.45 1.89
CA GLN A 31 28.10 14.40 0.96
C GLN A 31 26.58 14.44 1.10
N ILE A 32 25.92 13.28 1.19
CA ILE A 32 24.47 13.20 1.41
C ILE A 32 24.08 13.86 2.74
N GLN A 33 24.81 13.58 3.82
CA GLN A 33 24.55 14.20 5.13
C GLN A 33 24.70 15.72 5.08
N SER A 34 25.74 16.23 4.43
CA SER A 34 25.94 17.67 4.26
C SER A 34 24.81 18.33 3.47
N LEU A 35 24.29 17.66 2.43
CA LEU A 35 23.14 18.15 1.67
C LEU A 35 21.86 18.13 2.52
N ILE A 36 21.64 17.08 3.33
CA ILE A 36 20.51 17.00 4.25
C ILE A 36 20.54 18.16 5.25
N GLU A 37 21.70 18.44 5.84
CA GLU A 37 21.87 19.54 6.80
C GLU A 37 21.73 20.92 6.12
N GLN A 38 22.36 21.12 4.97
CA GLN A 38 22.34 22.39 4.24
C GLN A 38 20.94 22.81 3.81
N PHE A 39 20.12 21.85 3.37
CA PHE A 39 18.77 22.12 2.86
C PHE A 39 17.67 21.79 3.87
N GLY A 40 18.02 21.28 5.05
CA GLY A 40 17.08 20.96 6.12
C GLY A 40 16.13 19.82 5.79
N PHE A 41 16.55 18.85 4.97
CA PHE A 41 15.69 17.74 4.56
C PHE A 41 15.32 16.86 5.75
N LEU A 42 14.04 16.47 5.81
CA LEU A 42 13.58 15.50 6.80
C LEU A 42 13.79 14.07 6.29
N PRO A 43 14.01 13.07 7.18
CA PRO A 43 14.30 11.69 6.76
C PRO A 43 13.25 11.07 5.82
N PHE A 44 11.98 11.46 5.92
CA PHE A 44 10.91 10.95 5.06
C PHE A 44 10.91 11.54 3.65
N GLU A 45 11.56 12.69 3.44
CA GLU A 45 11.71 13.32 2.13
C GLU A 45 12.88 12.71 1.35
N VAL A 46 13.95 12.33 2.06
CA VAL A 46 15.12 11.64 1.50
C VAL A 46 14.81 10.17 1.22
N PHE A 47 14.11 9.52 2.15
CA PHE A 47 13.72 8.12 2.04
C PHE A 47 12.19 8.04 1.90
N PRO A 48 11.64 8.17 0.68
CA PRO A 48 10.21 8.02 0.48
C PRO A 48 9.82 6.62 0.96
N ARG A 49 8.90 6.56 1.93
CA ARG A 49 8.27 5.29 2.26
C ARG A 49 7.60 4.82 0.99
N LYS A 50 8.02 3.68 0.44
CA LYS A 50 7.22 2.98 -0.57
C LYS A 50 5.80 2.93 0.02
N PRO A 51 4.78 3.48 -0.65
CA PRO A 51 3.42 3.13 -0.31
C PRO A 51 3.43 1.61 -0.28
N LEU A 52 3.07 1.02 0.86
CA LEU A 52 2.68 -0.39 0.85
C LEU A 52 1.72 -0.46 -0.32
N GLU A 53 2.04 -1.23 -1.37
CA GLU A 53 1.09 -1.49 -2.42
C GLU A 53 -0.09 -2.13 -1.67
N LEU A 54 -1.10 -1.32 -1.33
CA LEU A 54 -2.42 -1.80 -1.04
C LEU A 54 -2.78 -2.47 -2.35
N LYS A 55 -2.50 -3.77 -2.47
CA LYS A 55 -3.11 -4.65 -3.46
C LYS A 55 -4.54 -4.18 -3.52
N HIS A 56 -4.92 -3.54 -4.63
CA HIS A 56 -6.27 -3.02 -4.82
C HIS A 56 -7.21 -4.15 -4.44
N LYS A 57 -7.75 -4.08 -3.21
CA LYS A 57 -8.75 -5.04 -2.76
C LYS A 57 -9.91 -4.72 -3.67
N LEU A 58 -10.17 -5.58 -4.65
CA LEU A 58 -11.30 -5.41 -5.54
C LEU A 58 -12.52 -5.15 -4.64
N PRO A 59 -13.37 -4.18 -5.02
CA PRO A 59 -14.58 -3.92 -4.24
C PRO A 59 -15.31 -5.26 -4.04
N ALA A 60 -15.73 -5.52 -2.81
CA ALA A 60 -16.48 -6.73 -2.51
C ALA A 60 -17.72 -6.75 -3.41
N LYS A 61 -17.93 -7.87 -4.11
CA LYS A 61 -19.12 -8.08 -4.95
C LYS A 61 -20.26 -8.69 -4.15
N TYR A 62 -19.91 -9.42 -3.10
CA TYR A 62 -20.84 -10.12 -2.23
C TYR A 62 -20.58 -9.85 -0.74
N TYR A 63 -21.63 -9.79 0.07
CA TYR A 63 -21.61 -9.56 1.51
C TYR A 63 -22.58 -10.50 2.23
N ASP A 64 -22.15 -11.04 3.35
CA ASP A 64 -22.94 -11.87 4.24
C ASP A 64 -23.53 -11.02 5.39
N PRO A 65 -24.86 -10.83 5.46
CA PRO A 65 -25.49 -10.03 6.52
C PRO A 65 -25.38 -10.68 7.90
N ASP A 66 -25.24 -12.01 7.98
CA ASP A 66 -25.22 -12.73 9.26
C ASP A 66 -23.84 -12.67 9.91
N THR A 67 -22.76 -12.71 9.11
CA THR A 67 -21.38 -12.78 9.61
C THR A 67 -20.55 -11.52 9.34
N GLY A 68 -21.05 -10.61 8.51
CA GLY A 68 -20.35 -9.40 8.10
C GLY A 68 -19.17 -9.61 7.16
N GLN A 69 -19.00 -10.83 6.62
CA GLN A 69 -17.90 -11.17 5.71
C GLN A 69 -18.20 -10.72 4.28
N SER A 70 -17.15 -10.30 3.55
CA SER A 70 -17.28 -9.83 2.18
C SER A 70 -16.37 -10.59 1.22
N TRP A 71 -16.81 -10.77 -0.02
CA TRP A 71 -16.07 -11.52 -1.05
C TRP A 71 -16.10 -10.78 -2.39
N SER A 72 -14.93 -10.66 -3.02
CA SER A 72 -14.75 -9.95 -4.30
C SER A 72 -15.18 -10.75 -5.53
N GLY A 73 -15.60 -12.01 -5.36
CA GLY A 73 -15.97 -12.89 -6.47
C GLY A 73 -14.80 -13.56 -7.18
N ARG A 74 -13.56 -13.36 -6.70
CA ARG A 74 -12.36 -14.07 -7.18
C ARG A 74 -11.88 -15.08 -6.15
N GLY A 75 -11.46 -16.25 -6.63
CA GLY A 75 -10.90 -17.34 -5.82
C GLY A 75 -11.96 -18.32 -5.31
N LYS A 76 -11.63 -19.08 -4.26
CA LYS A 76 -12.54 -20.07 -3.68
C LYS A 76 -13.70 -19.36 -2.97
N PRO A 77 -14.97 -19.74 -3.25
CA PRO A 77 -16.11 -19.14 -2.59
C PRO A 77 -16.11 -19.45 -1.08
N PRO A 78 -16.45 -18.48 -0.24
CA PRO A 78 -16.49 -18.65 1.21
C PRO A 78 -17.62 -19.62 1.64
N ARG A 79 -17.51 -20.19 2.84
CA ARG A 79 -18.42 -21.22 3.35
C ARG A 79 -19.88 -20.78 3.38
N TRP A 80 -20.16 -19.52 3.69
CA TRP A 80 -21.51 -18.97 3.76
C TRP A 80 -22.22 -18.91 2.40
N MET A 81 -21.48 -18.93 1.29
CA MET A 81 -22.03 -18.91 -0.07
C MET A 81 -22.08 -20.31 -0.72
N GLN A 82 -21.51 -21.34 -0.08
CA GLN A 82 -21.50 -22.70 -0.64
C GLN A 82 -22.90 -23.32 -0.54
N GLY A 83 -23.47 -23.70 -1.69
CA GLY A 83 -24.79 -24.34 -1.79
C GLY A 83 -25.99 -23.38 -1.68
N LYS A 84 -25.76 -22.07 -1.66
CA LYS A 84 -26.81 -21.02 -1.63
C LYS A 84 -26.79 -20.21 -2.92
N ASP A 85 -27.88 -19.51 -3.23
CA ASP A 85 -27.95 -18.65 -4.41
C ASP A 85 -27.04 -17.42 -4.20
N PRO A 86 -25.98 -17.22 -5.02
CA PRO A 86 -25.06 -16.09 -4.88
C PRO A 86 -25.74 -14.72 -4.99
N ARG A 87 -26.91 -14.64 -5.64
CA ARG A 87 -27.65 -13.39 -5.80
C ARG A 87 -28.17 -12.83 -4.47
N GLN A 88 -28.38 -13.68 -3.48
CA GLN A 88 -28.82 -13.29 -2.13
C GLN A 88 -27.78 -12.45 -1.39
N PHE A 89 -26.52 -12.59 -1.78
CA PHE A 89 -25.40 -11.91 -1.14
C PHE A 89 -24.82 -10.79 -2.01
N LEU A 90 -25.39 -10.51 -3.19
CA LEU A 90 -24.87 -9.47 -4.07
C LEU A 90 -25.03 -8.10 -3.41
N ILE A 91 -23.93 -7.37 -3.35
CA ILE A 91 -23.95 -5.97 -2.95
C ILE A 91 -24.50 -5.16 -4.13
N GLN A 92 -25.83 -5.06 -4.23
CA GLN A 92 -26.47 -4.16 -5.19
C GLN A 92 -26.22 -2.71 -4.76
N LYS A 93 -25.99 -1.82 -5.71
CA LYS A 93 -25.74 -0.39 -5.44
C LYS A 93 -26.93 0.23 -4.69
N GLU A 94 -28.15 -0.21 -4.98
CA GLU A 94 -29.37 0.11 -4.23
C GLU A 94 -29.35 -0.42 -2.79
N GLY A 95 -28.78 -1.59 -2.56
CA GLY A 95 -28.65 -2.21 -1.24
C GLY A 95 -27.65 -1.51 -0.33
N ILE A 96 -26.55 -0.96 -0.88
CA ILE A 96 -25.64 -0.08 -0.12
C ILE A 96 -26.36 1.20 0.28
N LEU A 97 -27.12 1.84 -0.62
CA LEU A 97 -27.90 3.04 -0.28
C LEU A 97 -28.94 2.77 0.81
N ALA A 98 -29.72 1.69 0.68
CA ALA A 98 -30.73 1.30 1.66
C ALA A 98 -30.12 0.87 3.01
N ALA A 99 -28.94 0.25 3.01
CA ALA A 99 -28.20 -0.08 4.23
C ALA A 99 -27.61 1.16 4.91
N MET A 100 -27.15 2.16 4.14
CA MET A 100 -26.70 3.45 4.67
C MET A 100 -27.84 4.29 5.24
N GLU A 101 -29.04 4.20 4.67
CA GLU A 101 -30.27 4.83 5.18
C GLU A 101 -30.71 4.20 6.51
N ASN A 102 -30.80 2.87 6.59
CA ASN A 102 -31.12 2.16 7.85
C ASN A 102 -30.05 2.32 8.93
N ALA A 103 -28.78 2.50 8.54
CA ALA A 103 -27.68 2.80 9.46
C ALA A 103 -27.65 4.27 9.90
N GLY A 104 -28.63 5.10 9.51
CA GLY A 104 -28.75 6.49 9.93
C GLY A 104 -27.66 7.43 9.37
N LEU A 105 -27.03 7.05 8.26
CA LEU A 105 -25.90 7.80 7.67
C LEU A 105 -26.32 8.76 6.55
N LEU A 106 -27.61 8.87 6.25
CA LEU A 106 -28.19 9.89 5.38
C LEU A 106 -29.35 10.56 6.13
N SER A 107 -29.18 11.82 6.56
CA SER A 107 -30.31 12.60 7.05
C SER A 107 -31.10 13.13 5.86
N GLU A 108 -32.42 12.92 5.88
CA GLU A 108 -33.40 13.56 5.01
C GLU A 108 -33.12 15.07 4.94
N SER A 109 -32.65 15.56 3.80
CA SER A 109 -32.93 16.94 3.40
C SER A 109 -34.19 16.91 2.54
N VAL A 110 -35.34 16.80 3.23
CA VAL A 110 -36.63 17.28 2.73
C VAL A 110 -36.42 18.74 2.31
N THR A 111 -36.33 19.02 1.01
CA THR A 111 -36.62 20.36 0.51
C THR A 111 -38.12 20.45 0.38
N ASP A 112 -38.73 20.90 1.47
CA ASP A 112 -39.99 21.59 1.48
C ASP A 112 -39.86 22.78 0.50
N THR A 113 -40.46 22.68 -0.69
CA THR A 113 -40.78 23.87 -1.49
C THR A 113 -42.28 24.05 -1.36
N PRO A 114 -42.76 25.08 -0.63
CA PRO A 114 -44.17 25.30 -0.44
C PRO A 114 -44.81 25.72 -1.77
N THR A 115 -45.96 25.11 -2.06
CA THR A 115 -46.95 25.57 -3.02
C THR A 115 -47.24 27.06 -2.83
N GLY A 116 -47.17 27.81 -3.94
CA GLY A 116 -47.71 29.15 -4.06
C GLY A 116 -48.36 29.30 -5.44
N ASP A 117 -49.68 29.12 -5.46
CA ASP A 117 -50.62 29.67 -6.45
C ASP A 117 -50.39 31.20 -6.59
N ASP A 118 -50.16 31.68 -7.82
CA ASP A 118 -50.91 32.73 -8.57
C ASP A 118 -50.20 33.04 -9.91
#